data_AF-A0A022RX96-F1
#
_entry.id   AF-A0A022RX96-F1
#
_cell.length_a   1.000
_cell.length_b   1.000
_cell.length_c   1.000
_cell.angle_alpha   90.00
_cell.angle_beta   90.00
_cell.angle_gamma   90.00
#
_symmetry.space_group_name_H-M   'P 1'
#
loop_
_entity.id
_entity.type
_entity.pdbx_description
1 polymer ?
#
loop_
_entity_poly.entity_id
_entity_poly.type
_entity_poly.pdbx_seq_one_letter_code
_entity_poly.pdbx_strand_id
1 'polypeptide(L)'
;CNTIDPFDAKKKRMQFTSIAKLQGVVVALSLQGALAVIQETDSCLTIKAISSSRAVPSVSSRFFKEYFVQLNGEIFLVFLINQKTTSVVDKVEVSRLCFPDLKWIKVEKIQGKTLFVDQCRNRVSSIETGYRGNCIYFTQGSENKWWIYDLGSACISPA
;
A
#
# COMPACT_ATOMS: atom_id res chain seq x y z
N CYS A 1 -14.46 0.51 16.34
CA CYS A 1 -13.41 -0.43 16.79
C CYS A 1 -12.94 0.00 18.18
N ASN A 2 -12.94 -0.90 19.19
CA ASN A 2 -12.45 -0.59 20.54
C ASN A 2 -10.99 -1.02 20.78
N THR A 3 -10.40 -1.71 19.81
CA THR A 3 -9.03 -2.21 19.87
C THR A 3 -8.03 -1.06 19.77
N ILE A 4 -7.04 -1.06 20.66
CA ILE A 4 -5.93 -0.09 20.67
C ILE A 4 -4.95 -0.43 19.55
N ASP A 5 -4.46 0.58 18.85
CA ASP A 5 -3.42 0.39 17.85
C ASP A 5 -2.06 0.17 18.55
N PRO A 6 -1.37 -0.96 18.32
CA PRO A 6 -0.11 -1.27 19.00
C PRO A 6 1.02 -0.32 18.65
N PHE A 7 0.91 0.44 17.55
CA PHE A 7 1.96 1.37 17.09
C PHE A 7 1.59 2.85 17.34
N ASP A 8 0.44 3.12 17.95
CA ASP A 8 0.08 4.48 18.37
C ASP A 8 0.67 4.80 19.74
N ALA A 9 1.60 5.75 19.79
CA ALA A 9 2.27 6.15 21.04
C ALA A 9 1.30 6.69 22.11
N LYS A 10 0.14 7.23 21.70
CA LYS A 10 -0.89 7.76 22.60
C LYS A 10 -1.94 6.69 22.96
N LYS A 11 -1.72 5.42 22.57
CA LYS A 11 -2.63 4.29 22.77
C LYS A 11 -4.05 4.61 22.26
N LYS A 12 -4.15 5.29 21.11
CA LYS A 12 -5.43 5.53 20.47
C LYS A 12 -6.00 4.24 19.88
N ARG A 13 -7.31 4.22 19.70
CA ARG A 13 -8.02 3.14 19.00
C ARG A 13 -7.58 3.07 17.54
N MET A 14 -7.58 1.87 16.98
CA MET A 14 -7.30 1.67 15.55
C MET A 14 -8.27 2.46 14.68
N GLN A 15 -7.69 3.19 13.73
CA GLN A 15 -8.39 3.84 12.64
C GLN A 15 -7.89 3.20 11.35
N PHE A 16 -8.79 2.64 10.54
CA PHE A 16 -8.41 1.97 9.30
C PHE A 16 -8.41 2.95 8.14
N THR A 17 -7.36 2.93 7.34
CA THR A 17 -7.18 3.78 6.15
C THR A 17 -7.47 3.01 4.86
N SER A 18 -7.40 1.68 4.90
CA SER A 18 -7.65 0.82 3.75
C SER A 18 -8.14 -0.55 4.17
N ILE A 19 -8.92 -1.19 3.31
CA ILE A 19 -9.42 -2.55 3.50
C ILE A 19 -9.38 -3.31 2.17
N ALA A 20 -9.19 -4.63 2.22
CA ALA A 20 -9.46 -5.52 1.10
C ALA A 20 -9.91 -6.89 1.60
N LYS A 21 -10.49 -7.68 0.70
CA LYS A 21 -10.90 -9.07 1.01
C LYS A 21 -9.83 -10.03 0.52
N LEU A 22 -9.27 -10.85 1.40
CA LEU A 22 -8.25 -11.84 1.08
C LEU A 22 -8.71 -13.21 1.58
N GLN A 23 -8.83 -14.20 0.69
CA GLN A 23 -9.18 -15.58 1.06
C GLN A 23 -10.42 -15.69 1.98
N GLY A 24 -11.44 -14.85 1.75
CA GLY A 24 -12.68 -14.85 2.53
C GLY A 24 -12.66 -14.01 3.81
N VAL A 25 -11.49 -13.55 4.28
CA VAL A 25 -11.38 -12.61 5.41
C VAL A 25 -11.21 -11.18 4.95
N VAL A 26 -11.50 -10.21 5.82
CA VAL A 26 -11.21 -8.80 5.57
C VAL A 26 -9.85 -8.48 6.19
N VAL A 27 -8.95 -7.90 5.41
CA VAL A 27 -7.68 -7.37 5.89
C VAL A 27 -7.75 -5.86 5.83
N ALA A 28 -7.43 -5.20 6.94
CA ALA A 28 -7.45 -3.76 7.06
C ALA A 28 -6.06 -3.22 7.43
N LEU A 29 -5.69 -2.07 6.85
CA LEU A 29 -4.49 -1.32 7.22
C LEU A 29 -4.90 -0.15 8.12
N SER A 30 -4.24 0.00 9.26
CA SER A 30 -4.45 1.12 10.17
C SER A 30 -3.66 2.36 9.76
N LEU A 31 -4.07 3.52 10.28
CA LEU A 31 -3.36 4.79 10.13
C LEU A 31 -1.91 4.72 10.62
N GLN A 32 -1.63 3.90 11.64
CA GLN A 32 -0.26 3.69 12.12
C GLN A 32 0.48 2.57 11.39
N GLY A 33 -0.14 1.95 10.39
CA GLY A 33 0.44 0.89 9.57
C GLY A 33 0.27 -0.52 10.14
N ALA A 34 -0.54 -0.73 11.18
CA ALA A 34 -0.87 -2.07 11.64
C ALA A 34 -1.77 -2.76 10.60
N LEU A 35 -1.53 -4.04 10.33
CA LEU A 35 -2.51 -4.87 9.66
C LEU A 35 -3.45 -5.49 10.69
N ALA A 36 -4.73 -5.55 10.39
CA ALA A 36 -5.72 -6.27 11.17
C ALA A 36 -6.49 -7.25 10.27
N VAL A 37 -6.66 -8.47 10.74
CA VAL A 37 -7.59 -9.43 10.13
C VAL A 37 -8.92 -9.30 10.85
N ILE A 38 -9.94 -8.90 10.09
CA ILE A 38 -11.31 -8.75 10.54
C ILE A 38 -12.12 -9.91 9.95
N GLN A 39 -12.84 -10.59 10.83
CA GLN A 39 -13.73 -11.68 10.46
C GLN A 39 -15.11 -11.43 11.05
N GLU A 40 -16.14 -11.72 10.27
CA GLU A 40 -17.51 -11.77 10.74
C GLU A 40 -17.74 -13.08 11.49
N THR A 41 -18.21 -12.98 12.73
CA THR A 41 -18.65 -14.11 13.55
C THR A 41 -19.95 -13.69 14.21
N ASP A 42 -21.02 -14.48 14.05
CA ASP A 42 -22.34 -14.19 14.61
C ASP A 42 -22.84 -12.76 14.29
N SER A 43 -22.73 -12.37 13.01
CA SER A 43 -23.07 -11.03 12.51
C SER A 43 -22.27 -9.87 13.13
N CYS A 44 -21.16 -10.17 13.81
CA CYS A 44 -20.29 -9.20 14.45
C CYS A 44 -18.89 -9.22 13.81
N LEU A 45 -18.41 -8.06 13.37
CA LEU A 45 -17.04 -7.90 12.86
C LEU A 45 -16.04 -7.85 14.02
N THR A 46 -15.16 -8.85 14.10
CA THR A 46 -14.16 -8.98 15.16
C THR A 46 -12.75 -9.00 14.58
N ILE A 47 -11.81 -8.32 15.25
CA ILE A 47 -10.39 -8.40 14.90
C ILE A 47 -9.85 -9.72 15.48
N LYS A 48 -9.38 -10.62 14.62
CA LYS A 48 -8.82 -11.93 15.01
C LYS A 48 -7.31 -11.90 15.17
N ALA A 49 -6.63 -11.05 14.40
CA ALA A 49 -5.18 -10.95 14.43
C ALA A 49 -4.73 -9.53 14.07
N ILE A 50 -3.56 -9.15 14.57
CA ILE A 50 -2.91 -7.86 14.32
C ILE A 50 -1.44 -8.14 14.00
N SER A 51 -0.86 -7.44 13.03
CA SER A 51 0.57 -7.59 12.70
C SER A 51 1.47 -7.18 13.86
N SER A 52 2.61 -7.87 13.99
CA SER A 52 3.67 -7.53 14.95
C SER A 52 4.56 -6.36 14.49
N SER A 53 4.48 -5.99 13.22
CA SER A 53 5.19 -4.85 12.63
C SER A 53 4.23 -3.89 11.95
N ARG A 54 4.57 -2.59 11.95
CA ARG A 54 3.89 -1.58 11.16
C ARG A 54 4.42 -1.53 9.73
N ALA A 55 3.55 -1.18 8.80
CA ALA A 55 3.90 -0.82 7.44
C ALA A 55 4.50 0.59 7.40
N VAL A 56 5.76 0.69 7.02
CA VAL A 56 6.47 1.97 6.81
C VAL A 56 7.47 1.81 5.66
N PRO A 57 7.83 2.90 4.97
CA PRO A 57 8.96 2.90 4.03
C PRO A 57 10.25 2.40 4.68
N SER A 58 11.08 1.69 3.92
CA SER A 58 12.39 1.19 4.39
C SER A 58 13.46 2.26 4.50
N VAL A 59 13.21 3.44 3.92
CA VAL A 59 14.13 4.59 3.92
C VAL A 59 13.52 5.78 4.66
N SER A 60 14.37 6.68 5.11
CA SER A 60 13.92 7.96 5.66
C SER A 60 13.15 8.74 4.59
N SER A 61 12.04 9.34 5.02
CA SER A 61 11.13 10.08 4.16
C SER A 61 10.70 11.35 4.86
N ARG A 62 10.59 12.47 4.12
CA ARG A 62 9.90 13.66 4.62
C ARG A 62 8.40 13.51 4.53
N PHE A 63 7.96 12.86 3.47
CA PHE A 63 6.56 12.57 3.19
C PHE A 63 6.48 11.29 2.39
N PHE A 64 5.41 10.53 2.57
CA PHE A 64 5.09 9.41 1.69
C PHE A 64 3.58 9.28 1.59
N LYS A 65 3.11 8.63 0.53
CA LYS A 65 1.75 8.12 0.41
C LYS A 65 1.77 6.62 0.20
N GLU A 66 0.89 5.93 0.90
CA GLU A 66 0.67 4.50 0.76
C GLU A 66 -0.60 4.18 -0.04
N TYR A 67 -0.51 3.15 -0.87
CA TYR A 67 -1.62 2.62 -1.65
C TYR A 67 -1.76 1.14 -1.39
N PHE A 68 -2.92 0.76 -0.85
CA PHE A 68 -3.28 -0.62 -0.57
C PHE A 68 -4.03 -1.19 -1.77
N VAL A 69 -3.44 -2.15 -2.46
CA VAL A 69 -3.89 -2.61 -3.78
C VAL A 69 -4.16 -4.10 -3.75
N GLN A 70 -5.37 -4.50 -4.13
CA GLN A 70 -5.68 -5.91 -4.37
C GLN A 70 -5.45 -6.24 -5.85
N LEU A 71 -4.68 -7.30 -6.11
CA LEU A 71 -4.31 -7.72 -7.45
C LEU A 71 -4.22 -9.24 -7.52
N ASN A 72 -5.03 -9.88 -8.37
CA ASN A 72 -5.03 -11.35 -8.55
C ASN A 72 -5.14 -12.15 -7.26
N GLY A 73 -5.97 -11.69 -6.32
CA GLY A 73 -6.12 -12.36 -5.03
C GLY A 73 -4.94 -12.16 -4.07
N GLU A 74 -3.94 -11.36 -4.43
CA GLU A 74 -2.90 -10.89 -3.54
C GLU A 74 -3.14 -9.43 -3.12
N ILE A 75 -2.50 -9.02 -2.03
CA ILE A 75 -2.52 -7.63 -1.56
C ILE A 75 -1.10 -7.08 -1.67
N PHE A 76 -0.98 -5.91 -2.27
CA PHE A 76 0.24 -5.14 -2.37
C PHE A 76 0.09 -3.82 -1.62
N LEU A 77 1.21 -3.33 -1.09
CA LEU A 77 1.35 -2.00 -0.54
C LEU A 77 2.41 -1.27 -1.37
N VAL A 78 2.01 -0.14 -1.95
CA VAL A 78 2.90 0.74 -2.72
C VAL A 78 3.14 2.00 -1.91
N PHE A 79 4.40 2.33 -1.64
CA PHE A 79 4.79 3.62 -1.09
C PHE A 79 5.36 4.51 -2.20
N LEU A 80 4.80 5.70 -2.36
CA LEU A 80 5.43 6.80 -3.09
C LEU A 80 6.13 7.69 -2.07
N ILE A 81 7.45 7.76 -2.15
CA ILE A 81 8.31 8.30 -1.09
C ILE A 81 9.01 9.56 -1.58
N ASN A 82 8.85 10.65 -0.81
CA ASN A 82 9.47 11.93 -1.08
C ASN A 82 10.54 12.16 0.00
N GLN A 83 11.81 12.09 -0.40
CA GLN A 83 12.96 12.16 0.51
C GLN A 83 13.53 13.57 0.58
N LYS A 84 13.68 14.21 -0.57
CA LYS A 84 14.33 15.53 -0.70
C LYS A 84 13.32 16.66 -0.49
N THR A 85 12.16 16.55 -1.12
CA THR A 85 11.08 17.56 -1.06
C THR A 85 9.77 16.91 -0.63
N THR A 86 8.68 17.67 -0.55
CA THR A 86 7.33 17.14 -0.31
C THR A 86 6.52 16.97 -1.60
N SER A 87 7.04 17.43 -2.75
CA SER A 87 6.31 17.47 -4.02
C SER A 87 6.80 16.48 -5.08
N VAL A 88 8.03 15.95 -4.92
CA VAL A 88 8.65 15.02 -5.86
C VAL A 88 8.84 13.66 -5.20
N VAL A 89 8.38 12.61 -5.87
CA VAL A 89 8.63 11.22 -5.51
C VAL A 89 10.06 10.87 -5.92
N ASP A 90 10.91 10.63 -4.91
CA ASP A 90 12.30 10.22 -5.09
C ASP A 90 12.45 8.71 -5.20
N LYS A 91 11.54 7.95 -4.57
CA LYS A 91 11.59 6.50 -4.50
C LYS A 91 10.19 5.89 -4.48
N VAL A 92 10.07 4.70 -5.06
CA VAL A 92 8.88 3.86 -4.94
C VAL A 92 9.28 2.55 -4.28
N GLU A 93 8.47 2.09 -3.32
CA GLU A 93 8.63 0.78 -2.71
C GLU A 93 7.35 -0.02 -2.88
N VAL A 94 7.49 -1.28 -3.25
CA VAL A 94 6.37 -2.18 -3.47
C VAL A 94 6.59 -3.43 -2.63
N SER A 95 5.60 -3.75 -1.79
CA SER A 95 5.61 -4.93 -0.96
C SER A 95 4.33 -5.73 -1.16
N ARG A 96 4.44 -7.05 -1.05
CA ARG A 96 3.32 -7.99 -1.09
C ARG A 96 3.03 -8.47 0.33
N LEU A 97 1.76 -8.63 0.67
CA LEU A 97 1.34 -9.20 1.93
C LEU A 97 1.62 -10.71 1.96
N CYS A 98 2.40 -11.15 2.93
CA CYS A 98 2.51 -12.55 3.31
C CYS A 98 1.40 -12.88 4.30
N PHE A 99 0.43 -13.67 3.85
CA PHE A 99 -0.69 -14.16 4.65
C PHE A 99 -0.51 -15.68 4.87
N PRO A 100 -0.76 -16.22 6.09
CA PRO A 100 -1.39 -15.58 7.25
C PRO A 100 -0.43 -14.82 8.19
N ASP A 101 0.87 -14.76 7.90
CA ASP A 101 1.89 -14.19 8.80
C ASP A 101 1.76 -12.68 9.08
N LEU A 102 0.95 -11.95 8.30
CA LEU A 102 0.75 -10.50 8.37
C LEU A 102 2.05 -9.69 8.26
N LYS A 103 2.93 -10.11 7.34
CA LYS A 103 4.21 -9.45 7.05
C LYS A 103 4.23 -8.88 5.64
N TRP A 104 4.89 -7.74 5.48
CA TRP A 104 5.14 -7.15 4.17
C TRP A 104 6.47 -7.66 3.62
N ILE A 105 6.45 -8.23 2.41
CA ILE A 105 7.63 -8.71 1.71
C ILE A 105 7.87 -7.81 0.50
N LYS A 106 9.02 -7.14 0.45
CA LYS A 106 9.41 -6.33 -0.72
C LYS A 106 9.44 -7.21 -1.98
N VAL A 107 8.90 -6.70 -3.09
CA VAL A 107 8.88 -7.40 -4.37
C VAL A 107 9.55 -6.58 -5.47
N GLU A 108 10.14 -7.28 -6.43
CA GLU A 108 10.72 -6.72 -7.65
C GLU A 108 9.76 -6.85 -8.85
N LYS A 109 8.68 -7.63 -8.67
CA LYS A 109 7.69 -7.87 -9.71
C LYS A 109 6.25 -7.82 -9.20
N ILE A 110 5.36 -7.14 -9.93
CA ILE A 110 3.91 -7.12 -9.71
C ILE A 110 3.16 -8.02 -10.71
N GLN A 111 3.62 -9.27 -10.84
CA GLN A 111 3.05 -10.28 -11.74
C GLN A 111 2.90 -9.82 -13.21
N GLY A 112 3.79 -8.94 -13.68
CA GLY A 112 3.74 -8.42 -15.06
C GLY A 112 2.59 -7.46 -15.35
N LYS A 113 1.85 -6.98 -14.33
CA LYS A 113 0.79 -5.99 -14.50
C LYS A 113 1.29 -4.56 -14.41
N THR A 114 0.41 -3.63 -14.75
CA THR A 114 0.64 -2.20 -14.63
C THR A 114 -0.36 -1.61 -13.64
N LEU A 115 0.16 -0.85 -12.66
CA LEU A 115 -0.67 -0.09 -11.72
C LEU A 115 -0.72 1.38 -12.12
N PHE A 116 -1.86 2.02 -11.92
CA PHE A 116 -2.05 3.47 -12.09
C PHE A 116 -2.49 4.07 -10.77
N VAL A 117 -1.74 5.05 -10.28
CA VAL A 117 -1.91 5.67 -8.98
C VAL A 117 -2.13 7.18 -9.16
N ASP A 118 -3.37 7.63 -8.96
CA ASP A 118 -3.70 9.05 -8.95
C ASP A 118 -3.52 9.60 -7.54
N GLN A 119 -2.42 10.32 -7.32
CA GLN A 119 -2.09 10.92 -6.03
C GLN A 119 -3.06 12.01 -5.60
N CYS A 120 -3.66 12.73 -6.55
CA CYS A 120 -4.55 13.85 -6.27
C CYS A 120 -5.94 13.38 -5.86
N ARG A 121 -6.43 12.30 -6.47
CA ARG A 121 -7.73 11.72 -6.13
C ARG A 121 -7.65 10.55 -5.15
N ASN A 122 -6.44 10.17 -4.75
CA ASN A 122 -6.16 9.01 -3.92
C ASN A 122 -6.80 7.72 -4.47
N ARG A 123 -6.62 7.48 -5.77
CA ARG A 123 -7.20 6.33 -6.49
C ARG A 123 -6.12 5.43 -7.03
N VAL A 124 -6.39 4.14 -7.03
CA VAL A 124 -5.54 3.14 -7.66
C VAL A 124 -6.37 2.25 -8.57
N SER A 125 -5.83 1.94 -9.74
CA SER A 125 -6.39 0.95 -10.66
C SER A 125 -5.27 0.07 -11.22
N SER A 126 -5.62 -1.12 -11.69
CA SER A 126 -4.70 -2.04 -12.35
C SER A 126 -5.24 -2.43 -13.72
N ILE A 127 -4.37 -2.53 -14.71
CA ILE A 127 -4.73 -3.05 -16.03
C ILE A 127 -3.84 -4.25 -16.39
N GLU A 128 -4.43 -5.23 -17.08
CA GLU A 128 -3.73 -6.45 -17.51
C GLU A 128 -3.17 -6.38 -18.93
N THR A 129 -3.56 -5.38 -19.72
CA THR A 129 -3.46 -5.41 -21.19
C THR A 129 -2.35 -4.51 -21.74
N GLY A 130 -1.52 -5.02 -22.67
CA GLY A 130 -0.78 -4.28 -23.71
C GLY A 130 0.25 -3.21 -23.32
N TYR A 131 0.27 -2.75 -22.07
CA TYR A 131 1.22 -1.76 -21.54
C TYR A 131 2.48 -2.44 -20.99
N ARG A 132 3.53 -1.65 -20.75
CA ARG A 132 4.75 -2.11 -20.10
C ARG A 132 4.39 -2.73 -18.75
N GLY A 133 4.43 -4.06 -18.67
CA GLY A 133 4.20 -4.80 -17.45
C GLY A 133 5.29 -4.47 -16.43
N ASN A 134 5.00 -4.73 -15.16
CA ASN A 134 5.92 -4.47 -14.05
C ASN A 134 6.25 -2.99 -13.83
N CYS A 135 5.28 -2.13 -14.06
CA CYS A 135 5.42 -0.68 -13.92
C CYS A 135 4.29 -0.09 -13.07
N ILE A 136 4.59 1.02 -12.40
CA ILE A 136 3.62 1.83 -11.67
C ILE A 136 3.61 3.22 -12.29
N TYR A 137 2.49 3.58 -12.90
CA TYR A 137 2.22 4.93 -13.32
C TYR A 137 1.65 5.71 -12.15
N PHE A 138 2.14 6.92 -11.91
CA PHE A 138 1.61 7.77 -10.85
C PHE A 138 1.62 9.24 -11.24
N THR A 139 0.64 10.00 -10.75
CA THR A 139 0.67 11.46 -10.85
C THR A 139 1.53 12.04 -9.74
N GLN A 140 2.26 13.13 -10.00
CA GLN A 140 2.90 13.91 -8.93
C GLN A 140 2.87 15.41 -9.25
N GLY A 141 2.97 16.23 -8.20
CA GLY A 141 2.90 17.70 -8.30
C GLY A 141 1.50 18.23 -8.61
N SER A 142 1.39 19.55 -8.71
CA SER A 142 0.14 20.27 -9.01
C SER A 142 -0.33 20.11 -10.46
N GLU A 143 0.58 19.77 -11.37
CA GLU A 143 0.30 19.68 -12.81
C GLU A 143 -0.29 18.34 -13.25
N ASN A 144 -0.47 17.37 -12.33
CA ASN A 144 -0.99 16.03 -12.62
C ASN A 144 -0.26 15.30 -13.77
N LYS A 145 1.03 15.61 -13.98
CA LYS A 145 1.86 14.91 -14.95
C LYS A 145 2.06 13.47 -14.50
N TRP A 146 1.98 12.54 -15.45
CA TRP A 146 2.21 11.14 -15.21
C TRP A 146 3.71 10.83 -15.23
N TRP A 147 4.10 9.98 -14.30
CA TRP A 147 5.43 9.42 -14.16
C TRP A 147 5.30 7.91 -14.12
N ILE A 148 6.36 7.23 -14.53
CA ILE A 148 6.44 5.78 -14.51
C ILE A 148 7.59 5.37 -13.59
N TYR A 149 7.30 4.40 -12.72
CA TYR A 149 8.30 3.64 -12.01
C TYR A 149 8.38 2.25 -12.61
N ASP A 150 9.54 1.91 -13.18
CA ASP A 150 9.84 0.56 -13.65
C ASP A 150 10.45 -0.24 -12.50
N LEU A 151 9.77 -1.30 -12.05
CA LEU A 151 10.24 -2.11 -10.93
C LEU A 151 11.50 -2.90 -11.28
N GLY A 152 11.72 -3.23 -12.55
CA GLY A 152 12.87 -4.01 -13.00
C GLY A 152 14.15 -3.19 -12.99
N SER A 153 14.10 -1.93 -13.42
CA SER A 153 15.25 -1.03 -13.38
C SER A 153 15.32 -0.16 -12.11
N ALA A 154 14.27 -0.19 -11.28
CA ALA A 154 14.07 0.69 -10.13
C ALA A 154 14.22 2.19 -10.48
N CYS A 155 13.84 2.59 -11.69
CA CYS A 155 13.96 3.97 -12.17
C CYS A 155 12.60 4.67 -12.23
N ILE A 156 12.62 5.98 -11.93
CA ILE A 156 11.49 6.88 -12.12
C ILE A 156 11.78 7.76 -13.33
N SER A 157 10.85 7.86 -14.27
CA SER A 157 10.94 8.76 -15.42
C SER A 157 9.59 9.38 -15.74
N PRO A 158 9.54 10.48 -16.52
CA PRO A 158 8.30 10.93 -17.14
C PRO A 158 7.67 9.79 -17.95
N ALA A 159 6.34 9.66 -17.90
CA ALA A 159 5.57 8.65 -18.61
C ALA A 159 5.27 9.02 -20.07
#